data_AF-A0A6P0MEA8-F1
#
_entry.id   AF-A0A6P0MEA8-F1
#
_cell.length_a   1.000
_cell.length_b   1.000
_cell.length_c   1.000
_cell.angle_alpha   90.00
_cell.angle_beta   90.00
_cell.angle_gamma   90.00
#
_symmetry.space_group_name_H-M   'P 1'
#
loop_
_entity.id
_entity.type
_entity.pdbx_description
1 polymer ?
#
loop_
_entity_poly.entity_id
_entity_poly.type
_entity_poly.pdbx_seq_one_letter_code
_entity_poly.pdbx_strand_id
1 'polypeptide(L)'
;MIPFALTFAAVFSLEIGLISVLTVMPQLGKLGKTISESFIQAPGLDVILSVIVWIPWVISGLLLGWVGVLAALVGQILALQLWIVAHELVHSEAVKGPRIVSYLNQRFGWWRNHLALWVTAVSVPVFFLIRLAEVALYPFLIWLLGFPTYKHSEWVNVSRQKFEGLVGHDLIWCLYCDWMTGVYSLGAEMLRNVESFWCPIRFYNDKKCENCRLDFPDIDGGWVAKDGTMGDVVQTIEDNMPSDRQWTWFGHPDRGNRE
;
A
#
# COMPACT_ATOMS: atom_id res chain seq x y z
N MET A 1 -8.83 -29.33 17.00
CA MET A 1 -10.13 -28.73 17.38
C MET A 1 -9.95 -27.64 18.43
N ILE A 2 -9.50 -27.96 19.65
CA ILE A 2 -9.31 -26.95 20.73
C ILE A 2 -8.32 -25.82 20.35
N PRO A 3 -7.11 -26.10 19.81
CA PRO A 3 -6.17 -25.04 19.45
C PRO A 3 -6.72 -24.11 18.37
N PHE A 4 -7.42 -24.66 17.38
CA PHE A 4 -8.07 -23.89 16.33
C PHE A 4 -9.13 -22.95 16.90
N ALA A 5 -10.05 -23.46 17.72
CA ALA A 5 -11.15 -22.67 18.28
C ALA A 5 -10.65 -21.53 19.17
N LEU A 6 -9.61 -21.79 19.98
CA LEU A 6 -9.00 -20.77 20.83
C LEU A 6 -8.30 -19.68 20.01
N THR A 7 -7.50 -20.04 19.01
CA THR A 7 -6.84 -19.06 18.13
C THR A 7 -7.86 -18.25 17.34
N PHE A 8 -8.87 -18.92 16.78
CA PHE A 8 -9.97 -18.27 16.09
C PHE A 8 -10.64 -17.23 16.98
N ALA A 9 -11.06 -17.63 18.19
CA ALA A 9 -11.75 -16.72 19.12
C ALA A 9 -10.86 -15.55 19.54
N ALA A 10 -9.58 -15.82 19.85
CA ALA A 10 -8.63 -14.78 20.24
C ALA A 10 -8.41 -13.75 19.13
N VAL A 11 -8.14 -14.19 17.90
CA VAL A 11 -7.94 -13.30 16.75
C VAL A 11 -9.23 -12.54 16.44
N PHE A 12 -10.36 -13.24 16.33
CA PHE A 12 -11.65 -12.61 16.05
C PHE A 12 -12.00 -11.51 17.08
N SER A 13 -11.86 -11.80 18.38
CA SER A 13 -12.16 -10.84 19.45
C SER A 13 -11.20 -9.65 19.44
N LEU A 14 -9.90 -9.88 19.20
CA LEU A 14 -8.90 -8.83 19.09
C LEU A 14 -9.22 -7.88 17.93
N GLU A 15 -9.49 -8.43 16.74
CA GLU A 15 -9.78 -7.67 15.53
C GLU A 15 -11.05 -6.84 15.68
N ILE A 16 -12.14 -7.44 16.16
CA ILE A 16 -13.39 -6.70 16.41
C ILE A 16 -13.17 -5.59 17.42
N GLY A 17 -12.44 -5.85 18.51
CA GLY A 17 -12.12 -4.85 19.52
C GLY A 17 -11.33 -3.68 18.93
N LEU A 18 -10.25 -3.98 18.20
CA LEU A 18 -9.38 -2.98 17.58
C LEU A 18 -10.12 -2.14 16.54
N ILE A 19 -10.82 -2.78 15.60
CA ILE A 19 -11.55 -2.09 14.53
C ILE A 19 -12.69 -1.24 15.12
N SER A 20 -13.36 -1.71 16.16
CA SER A 20 -14.41 -0.95 16.85
C SER A 20 -13.84 0.30 17.53
N VAL A 21 -12.68 0.18 18.19
CA VAL A 21 -11.94 1.32 18.74
C VAL A 21 -11.57 2.30 17.64
N LEU A 22 -10.99 1.84 16.52
CA LEU A 22 -10.62 2.69 15.38
C LEU A 22 -11.83 3.39 14.73
N THR A 23 -13.00 2.74 14.71
CA THR A 23 -14.23 3.30 14.15
C THR A 23 -14.77 4.45 15.00
N VAL A 24 -14.73 4.32 16.33
CA VAL A 24 -15.31 5.31 17.26
C VAL A 24 -14.30 6.38 17.66
N MET A 25 -13.00 6.09 17.62
CA MET A 25 -11.93 6.99 18.05
C MET A 25 -12.00 8.42 17.49
N PRO A 26 -12.31 8.66 16.20
CA PRO A 26 -12.41 10.03 15.65
C PRO A 26 -13.53 10.87 16.29
N GLN A 27 -14.49 10.21 16.94
CA GLN A 27 -15.66 10.84 17.57
C GLN A 27 -15.37 11.26 19.03
N LEU A 28 -14.27 10.80 19.63
CA LEU A 28 -13.91 11.03 21.04
C LEU A 28 -13.22 12.40 21.30
N GLY A 29 -13.50 13.40 20.47
CA GLY A 29 -12.95 14.75 20.59
C GLY A 29 -11.61 14.97 19.88
N LYS A 30 -10.92 16.08 20.21
CA LYS A 30 -9.71 16.53 19.48
C LYS A 30 -8.57 15.50 19.53
N LEU A 31 -8.32 14.92 20.70
CA LEU A 31 -7.27 13.92 20.88
C LEU A 31 -7.54 12.68 20.01
N GLY A 32 -8.78 12.17 20.00
CA GLY A 32 -9.17 11.04 19.17
C GLY A 32 -9.01 11.30 17.67
N LYS A 33 -9.34 12.51 17.21
CA LYS A 33 -9.09 12.92 15.82
C LYS A 33 -7.60 12.93 15.47
N THR A 34 -6.76 13.54 16.31
CA THR A 34 -5.31 13.61 16.06
C THR A 34 -4.67 12.21 16.03
N ILE A 35 -5.06 11.32 16.94
CA ILE A 35 -4.56 9.93 16.92
C ILE A 35 -5.05 9.21 15.66
N SER A 36 -6.32 9.36 15.29
CA SER A 36 -6.85 8.77 14.07
C SER A 36 -6.15 9.30 12.81
N GLU A 37 -5.82 10.59 12.76
CA GLU A 37 -5.07 11.20 11.66
C GLU A 37 -3.66 10.60 11.52
N SER A 38 -3.03 10.21 12.64
CA SER A 38 -1.75 9.50 12.60
C SER A 38 -1.88 8.08 12.04
N PHE A 39 -3.00 7.39 12.28
CA PHE A 39 -3.24 6.03 11.79
C PHE A 39 -3.67 5.93 10.33
N ILE A 40 -4.01 7.04 9.68
CA ILE A 40 -4.39 7.03 8.26
C ILE A 40 -3.20 7.31 7.32
N GLN A 41 -1.99 7.50 7.85
CA GLN A 41 -0.79 7.78 7.05
C GLN A 41 0.42 7.01 7.61
N ALA A 42 1.37 6.67 6.74
CA ALA A 42 2.62 6.04 7.17
C ALA A 42 3.42 6.99 8.11
N PRO A 43 4.07 6.47 9.17
CA PRO A 43 4.19 5.04 9.51
C PRO A 43 3.04 4.48 10.36
N GLY A 44 2.13 5.31 10.88
CA GLY A 44 1.04 4.85 11.75
C GLY A 44 0.10 3.86 11.07
N LEU A 45 -0.20 4.09 9.79
CA LEU A 45 -0.97 3.16 8.95
C LEU A 45 -0.29 1.79 8.84
N ASP A 46 1.04 1.75 8.68
CA ASP A 46 1.80 0.50 8.55
C ASP A 46 1.68 -0.33 9.83
N VAL A 47 1.71 0.31 11.00
CA VAL A 47 1.55 -0.35 12.30
C VAL A 47 0.16 -0.98 12.42
N ILE A 48 -0.89 -0.21 12.15
CA ILE A 48 -2.28 -0.68 12.27
C ILE A 48 -2.54 -1.84 11.30
N LEU A 49 -2.14 -1.70 10.03
CA LEU A 49 -2.32 -2.76 9.04
C LEU A 49 -1.49 -4.00 9.39
N SER A 50 -0.29 -3.85 9.96
CA SER A 50 0.50 -5.00 10.38
C SER A 50 -0.16 -5.78 11.51
N VAL A 51 -0.71 -5.08 12.51
CA VAL A 51 -1.41 -5.67 13.66
C VAL A 51 -2.70 -6.37 13.23
N ILE A 52 -3.45 -5.79 12.29
CA ILE A 52 -4.74 -6.32 11.81
C ILE A 52 -4.56 -7.46 10.80
N VAL A 53 -3.47 -7.47 10.02
CA VAL A 53 -3.35 -8.39 8.88
C VAL A 53 -2.36 -9.51 9.17
N TRP A 54 -1.05 -9.25 9.07
CA TRP A 54 -0.07 -10.34 8.98
C TRP A 54 0.55 -10.75 10.33
N ILE A 55 0.60 -9.86 11.33
CA ILE A 55 1.14 -10.20 12.66
C ILE A 55 0.37 -11.39 13.29
N PRO A 56 -0.99 -11.42 13.27
CA PRO A 56 -1.74 -12.56 13.75
C PRO A 56 -1.38 -13.87 13.04
N TRP A 57 -1.09 -13.82 11.74
CA TRP A 57 -0.68 -15.00 10.96
C TRP A 57 0.67 -15.51 11.41
N VAL A 58 1.65 -14.62 11.55
CA VAL A 58 3.02 -14.97 11.96
C VAL A 58 3.01 -15.54 13.37
N ILE A 59 2.39 -14.85 14.33
CA ILE A 59 2.32 -15.32 15.72
C ILE A 59 1.60 -16.67 15.80
N SER A 60 0.44 -16.81 15.17
CA SER A 60 -0.32 -18.06 15.21
C SER A 60 0.40 -19.20 14.49
N GLY A 61 1.12 -18.89 13.40
CA GLY A 61 1.94 -19.85 12.66
C GLY A 61 3.15 -20.33 13.45
N LEU A 62 3.83 -19.44 14.17
CA LEU A 62 4.97 -19.81 15.04
C LEU A 62 4.52 -20.70 16.21
N LEU A 63 3.34 -20.44 16.78
CA LEU A 63 2.84 -21.16 17.95
C LEU A 63 2.18 -22.51 17.60
N LEU A 64 1.43 -22.57 16.49
CA LEU A 64 0.52 -23.68 16.17
C LEU A 64 0.62 -24.17 14.73
N GLY A 65 1.64 -23.72 13.98
CA GLY A 65 1.82 -24.05 12.57
C GLY A 65 0.65 -23.59 11.70
N TRP A 66 0.41 -24.33 10.60
CA TRP A 66 -0.65 -24.02 9.64
C TRP A 66 -2.06 -24.00 10.23
N VAL A 67 -2.31 -24.77 11.30
CA VAL A 67 -3.61 -24.76 12.00
C VAL A 67 -3.86 -23.39 12.63
N GLY A 68 -2.82 -22.79 13.22
CA GLY A 68 -2.90 -21.43 13.77
C GLY A 68 -3.12 -20.38 12.69
N VAL A 69 -2.40 -20.45 11.58
CA VAL A 69 -2.57 -19.54 10.44
C VAL A 69 -4.00 -19.61 9.90
N LEU A 70 -4.53 -20.81 9.67
CA LEU A 70 -5.89 -20.99 9.18
C LEU A 70 -6.93 -20.47 10.16
N ALA A 71 -6.75 -20.72 11.47
CA ALA A 71 -7.65 -20.20 12.50
C ALA A 71 -7.66 -18.67 12.54
N ALA A 72 -6.49 -18.04 12.42
CA ALA A 72 -6.36 -16.59 12.38
C ALA A 72 -7.04 -15.99 11.14
N LEU A 73 -6.81 -16.57 9.96
CA LEU A 73 -7.45 -16.14 8.71
C LEU A 73 -8.97 -16.21 8.78
N VAL A 74 -9.53 -17.32 9.28
CA VAL A 74 -10.99 -17.46 9.44
C VAL A 74 -11.51 -16.44 10.46
N GLY A 75 -10.77 -16.20 11.54
CA GLY A 75 -11.07 -15.17 12.55
C GLY A 75 -11.18 -13.78 11.94
N GLN A 76 -10.17 -13.35 11.19
CA GLN A 76 -10.15 -12.05 10.52
C GLN A 76 -11.22 -11.90 9.45
N ILE A 77 -11.44 -12.94 8.62
CA ILE A 77 -12.48 -12.91 7.59
C ILE A 77 -13.84 -12.70 8.25
N LEU A 78 -14.16 -13.45 9.31
CA LEU A 78 -15.43 -13.29 10.01
C LEU A 78 -15.54 -11.95 10.74
N ALA A 79 -14.45 -11.44 11.32
CA ALA A 79 -14.42 -10.12 11.96
C ALA A 79 -14.70 -9.02 10.93
N LEU A 80 -14.05 -9.08 9.76
CA LEU A 80 -14.26 -8.16 8.65
C LEU A 80 -15.71 -8.20 8.15
N GLN A 81 -16.27 -9.39 7.92
CA GLN A 81 -17.65 -9.52 7.46
C GLN A 81 -18.64 -8.97 8.50
N LEU A 82 -18.42 -9.25 9.79
CA LEU A 82 -19.25 -8.72 10.86
C LEU A 82 -19.18 -7.19 10.90
N TRP A 83 -17.98 -6.60 10.79
CA TRP A 83 -17.83 -5.15 10.76
C TRP A 83 -18.52 -4.54 9.53
N ILE A 84 -18.39 -5.15 8.34
CA ILE A 84 -19.06 -4.68 7.12
C ILE A 84 -20.56 -4.61 7.35
N VAL A 85 -21.17 -5.71 7.83
CA VAL A 85 -22.61 -5.77 8.09
C VAL A 85 -23.02 -4.74 9.14
N ALA A 86 -22.30 -4.64 10.25
CA ALA A 86 -22.59 -3.68 11.30
C ALA A 86 -22.51 -2.23 10.79
N HIS A 87 -21.48 -1.91 10.01
CA HIS A 87 -21.28 -0.58 9.45
C HIS A 87 -22.38 -0.21 8.43
N GLU A 88 -22.82 -1.17 7.61
CA GLU A 88 -23.95 -0.98 6.69
C GLU A 88 -25.27 -0.77 7.44
N LEU A 89 -25.52 -1.51 8.52
CA LEU A 89 -26.72 -1.35 9.34
C LEU A 89 -26.79 0.04 9.99
N VAL A 90 -25.66 0.53 10.52
CA VAL A 90 -25.59 1.88 11.11
C VAL A 90 -25.79 2.97 10.06
N HIS A 91 -25.36 2.74 8.81
CA HIS A 91 -25.48 3.69 7.71
C HIS A 91 -26.53 3.28 6.68
N SER A 92 -27.71 2.84 7.15
CA SER A 92 -28.77 2.30 6.30
C SER A 92 -29.24 3.25 5.20
N GLU A 93 -29.18 4.57 5.41
CA GLU A 93 -29.51 5.56 4.38
C GLU A 93 -28.52 5.53 3.20
N ALA A 94 -27.21 5.43 3.48
CA ALA A 94 -26.20 5.28 2.44
C ALA A 94 -26.32 3.94 1.71
N VAL A 95 -26.75 2.88 2.41
CA VAL A 95 -26.97 1.55 1.81
C VAL A 95 -28.12 1.56 0.79
N LYS A 96 -29.17 2.35 1.02
CA LYS A 96 -30.30 2.53 0.09
C LYS A 96 -29.92 3.38 -1.14
N GLY A 97 -28.82 4.11 -1.07
CA GLY A 97 -28.34 4.99 -2.13
C GLY A 97 -27.52 4.28 -3.23
N PRO A 98 -26.90 5.06 -4.13
CA PRO A 98 -26.00 4.54 -5.15
C PRO A 98 -24.76 3.87 -4.54
N ARG A 99 -24.44 2.65 -4.97
CA ARG A 99 -23.28 1.89 -4.49
C ARG A 99 -22.51 1.20 -5.60
N ILE A 100 -21.20 1.08 -5.42
CA ILE A 100 -20.32 0.36 -6.35
C ILE A 100 -20.69 -1.12 -6.37
N VAL A 101 -20.82 -1.74 -5.19
CA VAL A 101 -21.21 -3.16 -5.09
C VAL A 101 -22.57 -3.44 -5.75
N SER A 102 -23.55 -2.55 -5.61
CA SER A 102 -24.87 -2.72 -6.23
C SER A 102 -24.77 -2.67 -7.76
N TYR A 103 -24.04 -1.69 -8.29
CA TYR A 103 -23.82 -1.56 -9.73
C TYR A 103 -23.04 -2.75 -10.32
N LEU A 104 -21.95 -3.16 -9.68
CA LEU A 104 -21.14 -4.30 -10.14
C LEU A 104 -21.90 -5.63 -10.05
N ASN A 105 -22.69 -5.83 -8.99
CA ASN A 105 -23.55 -7.01 -8.85
C ASN A 105 -24.60 -7.05 -9.96
N GLN A 106 -25.20 -5.92 -10.33
CA GLN A 106 -26.14 -5.84 -11.44
C GLN A 106 -25.46 -6.15 -12.79
N ARG A 107 -24.24 -5.65 -13.00
CA ARG A 107 -23.53 -5.77 -14.29
C ARG A 107 -22.91 -7.14 -14.53
N PHE A 108 -22.36 -7.76 -13.49
CA PHE A 108 -21.54 -8.98 -13.59
C PHE A 108 -22.10 -10.16 -12.79
N GLY A 109 -23.12 -9.94 -11.95
CA GLY A 109 -23.62 -10.93 -11.01
C GLY A 109 -22.85 -10.93 -9.70
N TRP A 110 -23.58 -11.14 -8.60
CA TRP A 110 -23.04 -11.11 -7.24
C TRP A 110 -21.83 -12.04 -7.05
N TRP A 111 -21.92 -13.28 -7.54
CA TRP A 111 -20.85 -14.27 -7.39
C TRP A 111 -19.54 -13.86 -8.05
N ARG A 112 -19.60 -13.35 -9.30
CA ARG A 112 -18.41 -12.92 -10.04
C ARG A 112 -17.75 -11.72 -9.40
N ASN A 113 -18.56 -10.76 -8.92
CA ASN A 113 -18.06 -9.58 -8.23
C ASN A 113 -17.34 -9.97 -6.92
N HIS A 114 -17.97 -10.81 -6.08
CA HIS A 114 -17.37 -11.20 -4.79
C HIS A 114 -16.13 -12.06 -4.99
N LEU A 115 -16.15 -13.01 -5.93
CA LEU A 115 -14.98 -13.81 -6.24
C LEU A 115 -13.81 -12.95 -6.74
N ALA A 116 -14.07 -11.94 -7.58
CA ALA A 116 -13.02 -11.04 -8.06
C ALA A 116 -12.31 -10.32 -6.91
N LEU A 117 -13.04 -9.89 -5.88
CA LEU A 117 -12.47 -9.23 -4.70
C LEU A 117 -11.62 -10.18 -3.85
N TRP A 118 -12.05 -11.43 -3.69
CA TRP A 118 -11.24 -12.45 -3.00
C TRP A 118 -9.99 -12.83 -3.78
N VAL A 119 -10.07 -12.87 -5.11
CA VAL A 119 -8.89 -13.08 -5.97
C VAL A 119 -7.89 -11.93 -5.79
N THR A 120 -8.35 -10.68 -5.76
CA THR A 120 -7.44 -9.53 -5.56
C THR A 120 -6.92 -9.44 -4.14
N ALA A 121 -7.65 -9.93 -3.13
CA ALA A 121 -7.19 -9.97 -1.74
C ALA A 121 -5.93 -10.83 -1.55
N VAL A 122 -5.65 -11.79 -2.44
CA VAL A 122 -4.40 -12.56 -2.44
C VAL A 122 -3.18 -11.68 -2.70
N SER A 123 -3.34 -10.50 -3.30
CA SER A 123 -2.24 -9.55 -3.49
C SER A 123 -1.81 -8.83 -2.22
N VAL A 124 -2.61 -8.85 -1.15
CA VAL A 124 -2.29 -8.22 0.15
C VAL A 124 -0.87 -8.59 0.65
N PRO A 125 -0.49 -9.88 0.79
CA PRO A 125 0.88 -10.24 1.19
C PRO A 125 1.95 -9.73 0.23
N VAL A 126 1.67 -9.64 -1.08
CA VAL A 126 2.62 -9.09 -2.06
C VAL A 126 2.90 -7.61 -1.79
N PHE A 127 1.85 -6.82 -1.52
CA PHE A 127 2.02 -5.40 -1.20
C PHE A 127 2.70 -5.18 0.16
N PHE A 128 2.50 -6.06 1.14
CA PHE A 128 3.29 -6.02 2.37
C PHE A 128 4.77 -6.30 2.13
N LEU A 129 5.11 -7.20 1.20
CA LEU A 129 6.51 -7.45 0.83
C LEU A 129 7.13 -6.25 0.11
N ILE A 130 6.39 -5.60 -0.79
CA ILE A 130 6.83 -4.33 -1.42
C ILE A 130 7.06 -3.29 -0.33
N ARG A 131 6.09 -3.10 0.57
CA ARG A 131 6.19 -2.14 1.67
C ARG A 131 7.39 -2.43 2.59
N LEU A 132 7.64 -3.70 2.88
CA LEU A 132 8.81 -4.12 3.65
C LEU A 132 10.11 -3.75 2.94
N ALA A 133 10.19 -3.96 1.62
CA ALA A 133 11.37 -3.57 0.84
C ALA A 133 11.59 -2.05 0.84
N GLU A 134 10.52 -1.25 0.70
CA GLU A 134 10.60 0.22 0.77
C GLU A 134 11.13 0.71 2.12
N VAL A 135 10.69 0.09 3.23
CA VAL A 135 11.06 0.53 4.58
C VAL A 135 12.40 -0.06 5.04
N ALA A 136 12.71 -1.30 4.66
CA ALA A 136 13.89 -2.01 5.15
C ALA A 136 15.08 -1.95 4.19
N LEU A 137 14.86 -1.93 2.87
CA LEU A 137 15.95 -2.01 1.88
C LEU A 137 16.32 -0.65 1.31
N TYR A 138 15.35 0.18 0.95
CA TYR A 138 15.62 1.48 0.33
C TYR A 138 16.49 2.42 1.19
N PRO A 139 16.41 2.46 2.54
CA PRO A 139 17.34 3.23 3.36
C PRO A 139 18.81 2.86 3.17
N PHE A 140 19.13 1.63 2.79
CA PHE A 140 20.51 1.27 2.45
C PHE A 140 20.98 1.94 1.16
N LEU A 141 20.11 2.13 0.17
CA LEU A 141 20.46 2.88 -1.06
C LEU A 141 20.67 4.36 -0.76
N ILE A 142 19.86 4.93 0.14
CA ILE A 142 20.05 6.30 0.64
C ILE A 142 21.42 6.42 1.33
N TRP A 143 21.74 5.49 2.23
CA TRP A 143 22.99 5.55 3.01
C TRP A 143 24.25 5.25 2.19
N LEU A 144 24.22 4.23 1.34
CA LEU A 144 25.38 3.76 0.59
C LEU A 144 25.68 4.64 -0.62
N LEU A 145 24.64 5.14 -1.29
CA LEU A 145 24.77 5.80 -2.58
C LEU A 145 24.29 7.25 -2.55
N GLY A 146 23.51 7.67 -1.55
CA GLY A 146 22.98 9.02 -1.49
C GLY A 146 21.64 9.19 -2.21
N PHE A 147 20.88 8.11 -2.42
CA PHE A 147 19.58 8.17 -3.07
C PHE A 147 18.61 9.15 -2.35
N PRO A 148 17.64 9.75 -3.07
CA PRO A 148 16.66 10.65 -2.47
C PRO A 148 15.83 10.01 -1.37
N THR A 149 15.55 10.77 -0.30
CA THR A 149 14.60 10.39 0.75
C THR A 149 13.17 10.76 0.35
N TYR A 150 12.20 9.98 0.86
CA TYR A 150 10.78 10.21 0.65
C TYR A 150 10.06 10.34 1.98
N LYS A 151 9.13 11.31 2.05
CA LYS A 151 8.18 11.38 3.15
C LYS A 151 7.05 10.40 2.90
N HIS A 152 7.16 9.18 3.45
CA HIS A 152 6.25 8.06 3.15
C HIS A 152 4.77 8.42 3.35
N SER A 153 4.41 9.32 4.27
CA SER A 153 3.03 9.76 4.51
C SER A 153 2.37 10.43 3.29
N GLU A 154 3.15 11.04 2.40
CA GLU A 154 2.63 11.70 1.18
C GLU A 154 2.20 10.69 0.11
N TRP A 155 2.69 9.45 0.22
CA TRP A 155 2.46 8.39 -0.75
C TRP A 155 1.54 7.31 -0.18
N VAL A 156 1.87 6.83 1.03
CA VAL A 156 1.17 5.75 1.72
C VAL A 156 0.28 6.36 2.79
N ASN A 157 -0.93 6.72 2.39
CA ASN A 157 -2.01 7.17 3.25
C ASN A 157 -3.36 6.69 2.71
N VAL A 158 -4.39 6.72 3.57
CA VAL A 158 -5.76 6.40 3.22
C VAL A 158 -6.69 7.57 3.50
N SER A 159 -7.55 7.84 2.54
CA SER A 159 -8.45 9.00 2.55
C SER A 159 -9.89 8.65 2.18
N ARG A 160 -10.16 7.45 1.66
CA ARG A 160 -11.49 7.03 1.18
C ARG A 160 -12.57 7.02 2.26
N GLN A 161 -12.22 6.87 3.52
CA GLN A 161 -13.13 7.03 4.66
C GLN A 161 -13.73 8.44 4.79
N LYS A 162 -13.18 9.43 4.08
CA LYS A 162 -13.70 10.80 4.04
C LYS A 162 -14.71 11.02 2.91
N PHE A 163 -14.87 10.07 1.99
CA PHE A 163 -15.81 10.19 0.88
C PHE A 163 -17.23 9.89 1.35
N GLU A 164 -18.15 10.82 1.08
CA GLU A 164 -19.54 10.70 1.50
C GLU A 164 -20.24 9.52 0.82
N GLY A 165 -20.92 8.68 1.62
CA GLY A 165 -21.67 7.52 1.12
C GLY A 165 -20.85 6.24 0.93
N LEU A 166 -19.51 6.27 1.07
CA LEU A 166 -18.73 5.04 1.15
C LEU A 166 -18.94 4.35 2.51
N VAL A 167 -19.59 3.19 2.48
CA VAL A 167 -19.94 2.43 3.69
C VAL A 167 -19.67 0.95 3.52
N GLY A 168 -19.34 0.27 4.62
CA GLY A 168 -19.29 -1.18 4.71
C GLY A 168 -18.37 -1.80 3.66
N HIS A 169 -18.94 -2.61 2.79
CA HIS A 169 -18.20 -3.35 1.77
C HIS A 169 -17.44 -2.41 0.82
N ASP A 170 -18.11 -1.39 0.27
CA ASP A 170 -17.47 -0.45 -0.66
C ASP A 170 -16.33 0.32 0.02
N LEU A 171 -16.53 0.72 1.28
CA LEU A 171 -15.50 1.44 2.05
C LEU A 171 -14.22 0.60 2.23
N ILE A 172 -14.33 -0.65 2.67
CA ILE A 172 -13.15 -1.51 2.89
C ILE A 172 -12.36 -1.71 1.61
N TRP A 173 -13.03 -2.04 0.51
CA TRP A 173 -12.32 -2.28 -0.75
C TRP A 173 -11.73 -0.99 -1.32
N CYS A 174 -12.39 0.15 -1.12
CA CYS A 174 -11.80 1.44 -1.47
C CYS A 174 -10.55 1.75 -0.62
N LEU A 175 -10.56 1.48 0.69
CA LEU A 175 -9.37 1.65 1.55
C LEU A 175 -8.23 0.72 1.14
N TYR A 176 -8.54 -0.53 0.80
CA TYR A 176 -7.57 -1.47 0.25
C TYR A 176 -6.92 -0.92 -1.02
N CYS A 177 -7.73 -0.46 -1.99
CA CYS A 177 -7.22 0.12 -3.23
C CYS A 177 -6.40 1.40 -3.00
N ASP A 178 -6.80 2.25 -2.06
CA ASP A 178 -6.09 3.50 -1.72
C ASP A 178 -4.68 3.20 -1.20
N TRP A 179 -4.59 2.30 -0.21
CA TRP A 179 -3.31 1.85 0.36
C TRP A 179 -2.43 1.17 -0.70
N MET A 180 -3.00 0.22 -1.44
CA MET A 180 -2.27 -0.54 -2.47
C MET A 180 -1.68 0.37 -3.55
N THR A 181 -2.46 1.38 -3.97
CA THR A 181 -2.00 2.37 -4.95
C THR A 181 -0.85 3.19 -4.39
N GLY A 182 -0.96 3.67 -3.14
CA GLY A 182 0.10 4.43 -2.48
C GLY A 182 1.40 3.66 -2.35
N VAL A 183 1.33 2.37 -1.96
CA VAL A 183 2.50 1.48 -1.90
C VAL A 183 3.10 1.29 -3.30
N TYR A 184 2.29 0.92 -4.30
CA TYR A 184 2.81 0.71 -5.66
C TYR A 184 3.47 1.97 -6.23
N SER A 185 2.85 3.14 -6.07
CA SER A 185 3.38 4.40 -6.57
C SER A 185 4.68 4.81 -5.88
N LEU A 186 4.81 4.59 -4.57
CA LEU A 186 6.07 4.85 -3.86
C LEU A 186 7.18 3.90 -4.34
N GLY A 187 6.88 2.60 -4.46
CA GLY A 187 7.82 1.62 -4.98
C GLY A 187 8.27 1.93 -6.42
N ALA A 188 7.35 2.38 -7.28
CA ALA A 188 7.66 2.80 -8.66
C ALA A 188 8.58 4.03 -8.67
N GLU A 189 8.30 5.03 -7.84
CA GLU A 189 9.16 6.22 -7.70
C GLU A 189 10.55 5.86 -7.14
N MET A 190 10.64 4.94 -6.16
CA MET A 190 11.91 4.44 -5.66
C MET A 190 12.68 3.64 -6.73
N LEU A 191 12.00 2.84 -7.55
CA LEU A 191 12.60 2.11 -8.66
C LEU A 191 13.07 3.05 -9.77
N ARG A 192 12.33 4.14 -10.02
CA ARG A 192 12.76 5.19 -10.95
C ARG A 192 14.12 5.75 -10.57
N ASN A 193 14.38 6.02 -9.29
CA ASN A 193 15.72 6.43 -8.83
C ASN A 193 16.80 5.40 -9.16
N VAL A 194 16.50 4.11 -9.04
CA VAL A 194 17.46 3.07 -9.40
C VAL A 194 17.77 3.14 -10.90
N GLU A 195 16.75 3.24 -11.75
CA GLU A 195 16.97 3.32 -13.20
C GLU A 195 17.68 4.62 -13.60
N SER A 196 17.32 5.78 -13.03
CA SER A 196 17.99 7.05 -13.33
C SER A 196 19.43 7.07 -12.80
N PHE A 197 19.65 6.78 -11.51
CA PHE A 197 20.95 7.00 -10.87
C PHE A 197 21.92 5.81 -10.97
N TRP A 198 21.45 4.63 -11.33
CA TRP A 198 22.31 3.44 -11.45
C TRP A 198 22.50 3.00 -12.91
N CYS A 199 21.42 2.95 -13.70
CA CYS A 199 21.45 2.33 -15.02
C CYS A 199 20.50 3.05 -16.01
N PRO A 200 20.79 4.30 -16.40
CA PRO A 200 19.92 5.14 -17.24
C PRO A 200 19.97 4.70 -18.71
N ILE A 201 19.59 3.45 -19.00
CA ILE A 201 19.70 2.82 -20.32
C ILE A 201 18.31 2.42 -20.78
N ARG A 202 17.91 2.90 -21.96
CA ARG A 202 16.63 2.48 -22.56
C ARG A 202 16.63 0.98 -22.84
N PHE A 203 15.49 0.35 -22.56
CA PHE A 203 15.32 -1.06 -22.90
C PHE A 203 15.35 -1.27 -24.41
N TYR A 204 15.96 -2.38 -24.85
CA TYR A 204 16.03 -2.73 -26.27
C TYR A 204 14.65 -2.94 -26.92
N ASN A 205 13.67 -3.37 -26.12
CA ASN A 205 12.29 -3.53 -26.54
C ASN A 205 11.54 -2.21 -26.40
N ASP A 206 11.24 -1.56 -27.52
CA ASP A 206 10.55 -0.27 -27.54
C ASP A 206 9.17 -0.34 -26.87
N LYS A 207 8.47 -1.48 -27.00
CA LYS A 207 7.18 -1.67 -26.36
C LYS A 207 7.28 -1.66 -24.83
N LYS A 208 8.40 -2.16 -24.27
CA LYS A 208 8.65 -2.07 -22.84
C LYS A 208 8.82 -0.60 -22.43
N CYS A 209 9.61 0.18 -23.16
CA CYS A 209 9.75 1.61 -22.91
C CYS A 209 8.41 2.35 -22.98
N GLU A 210 7.59 2.08 -24.00
CA GLU A 210 6.24 2.67 -24.11
C GLU A 210 5.33 2.35 -22.92
N ASN A 211 5.39 1.12 -22.41
CA ASN A 211 4.58 0.71 -21.25
C ASN A 211 5.09 1.35 -19.95
N CYS A 212 6.40 1.56 -19.81
CA CYS A 212 7.03 2.11 -18.61
C CYS A 212 7.00 3.64 -18.55
N ARG A 213 6.86 4.36 -19.66
CA ARG A 213 7.01 5.83 -19.71
C ARG A 213 6.11 6.62 -18.74
N LEU A 214 4.99 6.04 -18.30
CA LEU A 214 4.09 6.70 -17.32
C LEU A 214 4.74 6.79 -15.93
N ASP A 215 5.41 5.71 -15.51
CA ASP A 215 6.11 5.64 -14.22
C ASP A 215 7.57 6.15 -14.34
N PHE A 216 8.15 6.09 -15.54
CA PHE A 216 9.53 6.48 -15.84
C PHE A 216 9.57 7.52 -16.98
N PRO A 217 9.12 8.77 -16.73
CA PRO A 217 9.04 9.80 -17.77
C PRO A 217 10.42 10.22 -18.31
N ASP A 218 11.50 9.94 -17.59
CA ASP A 218 12.88 10.20 -17.99
C ASP A 218 13.45 9.19 -19.00
N ILE A 219 12.70 8.13 -19.33
CA ILE A 219 12.98 7.29 -20.50
C ILE A 219 13.14 8.17 -21.75
N ASP A 220 12.23 9.11 -21.95
CA ASP A 220 12.21 10.01 -23.10
C ASP A 220 12.97 11.31 -22.81
N GLY A 221 14.30 11.21 -22.75
CA GLY A 221 15.21 12.36 -22.73
C GLY A 221 16.21 12.40 -21.58
N GLY A 222 16.09 11.50 -20.61
CA GLY A 222 17.09 11.28 -19.57
C GLY A 222 17.96 10.05 -19.83
N TRP A 223 17.41 9.00 -20.42
CA TRP A 223 18.14 7.72 -20.59
C TRP A 223 18.85 7.61 -21.93
N VAL A 224 20.03 6.98 -21.88
CA VAL A 224 20.86 6.63 -23.04
C VAL A 224 20.10 5.71 -23.98
N ALA A 225 20.20 5.97 -25.28
CA ALA A 225 19.59 5.15 -26.30
C ALA A 225 20.05 3.69 -26.23
N LYS A 226 19.20 2.76 -26.66
CA LYS A 226 19.49 1.31 -26.60
C LYS A 226 20.72 0.88 -27.40
N ASP A 227 21.10 1.68 -28.40
CA ASP A 227 22.27 1.52 -29.27
C ASP A 227 23.46 2.41 -28.86
N GLY A 228 23.37 3.08 -27.71
CA GLY A 228 24.46 3.86 -27.13
C GLY A 228 25.57 2.99 -26.51
N THR A 229 26.57 3.65 -25.97
CA THR A 229 27.77 3.04 -25.38
C THR A 229 27.83 3.27 -23.88
N MET A 230 28.67 2.51 -23.17
CA MET A 230 28.93 2.78 -21.75
C MET A 230 29.59 4.13 -21.49
N GLY A 231 30.28 4.71 -22.49
CA GLY A 231 30.77 6.09 -22.40
C GLY A 231 29.61 7.09 -22.28
N ASP A 232 28.56 6.90 -23.08
CA ASP A 232 27.35 7.73 -23.03
C ASP A 232 26.63 7.59 -21.68
N VAL A 233 26.63 6.38 -21.11
CA VAL A 233 26.05 6.10 -19.79
C VAL A 233 26.81 6.83 -18.68
N VAL A 234 28.14 6.70 -18.66
CA VAL A 234 28.97 7.40 -17.67
C VAL A 234 28.80 8.91 -17.79
N GLN A 235 28.83 9.46 -19.01
CA GLN A 235 28.61 10.89 -19.25
C GLN A 235 27.24 11.34 -18.73
N THR A 236 26.18 10.59 -19.01
CA THR A 236 24.82 10.90 -18.54
C THR A 236 24.74 10.91 -17.01
N ILE A 237 25.40 9.95 -16.36
CA ILE A 237 25.48 9.91 -14.89
C ILE A 237 26.27 11.12 -14.36
N GLU A 238 27.43 11.45 -14.93
CA GLU A 238 28.23 12.61 -14.51
C GLU A 238 27.47 13.93 -14.66
N ASP A 239 26.71 14.10 -15.75
CA ASP A 239 25.94 15.32 -16.02
C ASP A 239 24.80 15.52 -15.00
N ASN A 240 24.17 14.42 -14.56
CA ASN A 240 22.98 14.44 -13.70
C ASN A 240 23.26 14.14 -12.22
N MET A 241 24.42 13.54 -11.89
CA MET A 241 24.93 13.26 -10.55
C MET A 241 26.36 13.80 -10.34
N PRO A 242 26.61 15.09 -10.61
CA PRO A 242 27.94 15.65 -10.47
C PRO A 242 28.37 15.68 -9.00
N SER A 243 29.67 15.57 -8.75
CA SER A 243 30.24 15.47 -7.41
C SER A 243 30.15 16.76 -6.57
N ASP A 244 29.92 17.91 -7.21
CA ASP A 244 30.04 19.25 -6.63
C ASP A 244 28.70 19.93 -6.33
N ARG A 245 27.57 19.33 -6.74
CA ARG A 245 26.21 19.83 -6.46
C ARG A 245 25.25 18.68 -6.20
N GLN A 246 24.05 19.01 -5.72
CA GLN A 246 23.02 18.00 -5.48
C GLN A 246 22.44 17.44 -6.78
N TRP A 247 21.94 16.21 -6.70
CA TRP A 247 21.39 15.50 -7.85
C TRP A 247 20.06 16.11 -8.25
N THR A 248 19.95 16.54 -9.51
CA THR A 248 18.75 17.19 -10.04
C THR A 248 18.36 16.53 -11.37
N TRP A 249 18.07 15.23 -11.34
CA TRP A 249 17.67 14.49 -12.53
C TRP A 249 16.14 14.54 -12.69
N PHE A 250 15.63 15.01 -13.84
CA PHE A 250 14.23 14.91 -14.29
C PHE A 250 13.15 15.26 -13.23
N GLY A 251 13.36 16.37 -12.51
CA GLY A 251 12.37 16.87 -11.57
C GLY A 251 12.27 16.08 -10.27
N HIS A 252 13.25 15.21 -9.96
CA HIS A 252 13.49 14.85 -8.56
C HIS A 252 13.65 16.16 -7.79
N PRO A 253 12.76 16.47 -6.83
CA PRO A 253 12.77 17.78 -6.21
C PRO A 253 14.13 17.99 -5.55
N ASP A 254 14.61 19.23 -5.60
CA ASP A 254 15.73 19.68 -4.79
C ASP A 254 15.37 19.39 -3.32
N ARG A 255 15.98 18.35 -2.74
CA ARG A 255 15.69 17.90 -1.36
C ARG A 255 16.93 17.98 -0.51
N GLY A 256 17.77 18.96 -0.83
CA GLY A 256 18.77 19.52 0.05
C GLY A 256 18.17 20.21 1.25
N ASN A 257 17.47 19.48 2.10
CA ASN A 257 17.35 19.82 3.50
C ASN A 257 17.30 18.51 4.28
N ARG A 258 18.45 18.18 4.87
CA ARG A 258 18.52 17.40 6.09
C ARG A 258 17.92 18.25 7.21
N GLU A 259 16.59 18.32 7.28
CA GLU A 259 15.85 18.73 8.47
C GLU A 259 14.83 17.66 8.84
#